data_AF-A0A918EAJ8-F1
#
_entry.id   AF-A0A918EAJ8-F1
#
_cell.length_a   1.000
_cell.length_b   1.000
_cell.length_c   1.000
_cell.angle_alpha   90.00
_cell.angle_beta   90.00
_cell.angle_gamma   90.00
#
_symmetry.space_group_name_H-M   'P 1'
#
loop_
_entity.id
_entity.type
_entity.pdbx_description
1 polymer ?
#
loop_
_entity_poly.entity_id
_entity_poly.type
_entity_poly.pdbx_seq_one_letter_code
_entity_poly.pdbx_strand_id
1 'polypeptide(L)' 'MAHRERLALACRLIERGESRFETVARHSGLGSVTNVRALMRRRIGLTPLEYRHRFGPGIDLTP' A
#
# COMPACT_ATOMS: atom_id res chain seq x y z
N MET A 1 -12.25 6.12 11.17
CA MET A 1 -11.00 6.43 10.43
C MET A 1 -11.31 7.36 9.28
N ALA A 2 -10.60 8.47 9.15
CA ALA A 2 -10.59 9.33 7.98
C ALA A 2 -9.79 8.68 6.83
N HIS A 3 -10.04 9.09 5.59
CA HIS A 3 -9.33 8.57 4.40
C HIS A 3 -7.80 8.68 4.51
N ARG A 4 -7.30 9.71 5.20
CA ARG A 4 -5.87 9.92 5.43
C ARG A 4 -5.25 8.83 6.31
N GLU A 5 -5.94 8.40 7.36
CA GLU A 5 -5.45 7.37 8.28
C GLU A 5 -5.40 6.00 7.62
N ARG A 6 -6.42 5.68 6.81
CA ARG A 6 -6.45 4.44 6.02
C ARG A 6 -5.29 4.38 5.03
N LEU A 7 -5.00 5.49 4.35
CA LEU A 7 -3.88 5.59 3.41
C LEU A 7 -2.54 5.39 4.12
N ALA A 8 -2.34 6.03 5.27
CA ALA A 8 -1.12 5.86 6.06
C ALA A 8 -0.93 4.41 6.53
N LEU A 9 -2.02 3.72 6.89
CA LEU A 9 -1.97 2.30 7.23
C LEU A 9 -1.64 1.42 6.02
N ALA A 10 -2.21 1.71 4.85
CA ALA A 10 -1.89 1.01 3.62
C ALA A 10 -0.41 1.18 3.23
N CYS A 11 0.14 2.40 3.31
CA CYS A 11 1.56 2.66 3.06
C CYS A 11 2.47 1.84 3.99
N ARG A 12 2.19 1.85 5.30
CA ARG A 12 2.97 1.08 6.28
C ARG A 12 2.98 -0.42 6.01
N LEU A 13 1.88 -0.99 5.56
CA LEU A 13 1.81 -2.41 5.21
C LEU A 13 2.65 -2.72 3.96
N ILE A 14 2.61 -1.82 2.97
CA ILE A 14 3.43 -1.95 1.76
C ILE A 14 4.92 -1.84 2.10
N GLU A 15 5.30 -0.90 2.98
CA GLU A 15 6.66 -0.71 3.47
C GLU A 15 7.16 -1.90 4.30
N ARG A 16 6.26 -2.61 4.99
CA ARG A 16 6.57 -3.87 5.68
C ARG A 16 6.79 -5.07 4.76
N GLY A 17 6.46 -4.97 3.47
CA GLY A 17 6.59 -6.08 2.53
C GLY A 17 5.35 -6.93 2.36
N GLU A 18 4.19 -6.43 2.75
CA GLU A 18 2.99 -7.23 2.69
C GLU A 18 2.70 -7.68 1.25
N SER A 19 2.76 -8.99 1.04
CA SER A 19 2.92 -9.55 -0.31
C SER A 19 1.64 -9.42 -1.14
N ARG A 20 0.49 -9.32 -0.47
CA ARG A 20 -0.84 -9.27 -1.09
C ARG A 20 -1.50 -7.91 -0.86
N PHE A 21 -1.72 -7.17 -1.94
CA PHE A 21 -2.44 -5.89 -1.87
C PHE A 21 -3.88 -6.04 -1.36
N GLU A 22 -4.49 -7.22 -1.48
CA GLU A 22 -5.79 -7.53 -0.86
C GLU A 22 -5.73 -7.47 0.67
N THR A 23 -4.68 -8.04 1.27
CA THR A 23 -4.42 -7.93 2.71
C THR A 23 -4.27 -6.46 3.10
N VAL A 24 -3.49 -5.69 2.33
CA VAL A 24 -3.36 -4.25 2.55
C VAL A 24 -4.72 -3.55 2.55
N ALA A 25 -5.59 -3.84 1.58
CA ALA A 25 -6.92 -3.24 1.47
C ALA A 25 -7.84 -3.61 2.65
N ARG A 26 -7.80 -4.86 3.09
CA ARG A 26 -8.62 -5.33 4.22
C ARG A 26 -8.15 -4.72 5.54
N HIS A 27 -6.84 -4.75 5.80
CA HIS A 27 -6.27 -4.20 7.03
C HIS A 27 -6.34 -2.67 7.11
N SER A 28 -6.26 -1.97 5.97
CA SER A 28 -6.44 -0.51 5.91
C SER A 28 -7.91 -0.05 5.97
N GLY A 29 -8.87 -0.99 5.87
CA GLY A 29 -10.29 -0.67 5.81
C GLY A 29 -10.70 0.03 4.50
N LEU A 30 -9.96 -0.20 3.42
CA LEU A 30 -10.25 0.30 2.06
C LEU A 30 -11.09 -0.69 1.24
N GLY A 31 -11.24 -1.92 1.74
CA GLY A 31 -12.20 -2.92 1.25
C GLY A 31 -11.76 -3.66 -0.02
N SER A 32 -11.06 -3.01 -0.94
CA SER A 32 -10.54 -3.63 -2.17
C SER A 32 -9.25 -2.99 -2.67
N VAL A 33 -8.47 -3.75 -3.44
CA VAL A 33 -7.24 -3.26 -4.09
C VAL A 33 -7.53 -2.11 -5.05
N THR A 34 -8.69 -2.13 -5.72
CA THR A 34 -9.14 -1.07 -6.63
C THR A 34 -9.32 0.25 -5.88
N ASN A 35 -9.94 0.23 -4.70
CA ASN A 35 -10.11 1.41 -3.86
C ASN A 35 -8.75 1.93 -3.35
N VAL A 36 -7.85 1.03 -2.93
CA VAL A 36 -6.47 1.40 -2.55
C VAL A 36 -5.77 2.10 -3.71
N ARG A 37 -5.84 1.54 -4.91
CA ARG A 37 -5.21 2.11 -6.12
C ARG A 37 -5.79 3.47 -6.45
N ALA A 38 -7.11 3.63 -6.44
CA ALA A 38 -7.77 4.89 -6.74
C ALA A 38 -7.40 5.97 -5.72
N LEU A 39 -7.38 5.63 -4.42
CA LEU A 39 -7.05 6.56 -3.36
C LEU A 39 -5.56 6.95 -3.37
N MET A 40 -4.66 5.99 -3.59
CA MET A 40 -3.23 6.26 -3.74
C MET A 40 -2.96 7.17 -4.95
N ARG A 41 -3.51 6.83 -6.12
CA ARG A 41 -3.38 7.69 -7.31
C ARG A 41 -3.89 9.11 -7.07
N ARG A 42 -5.04 9.27 -6.40
CA ARG A 42 -5.61 10.59 -6.09
C ARG A 42 -4.82 11.39 -5.06
N ARG A 43 -4.15 10.73 -4.09
CA ARG A 43 -3.54 11.42 -2.94
C ARG A 43 -2.02 11.58 -3.03
N ILE A 44 -1.34 10.60 -3.62
CA ILE A 44 0.14 10.54 -3.74
C ILE A 44 0.59 10.41 -5.20
N GLY A 45 -0.32 10.28 -6.17
CA GLY A 45 0.02 10.18 -7.59
C GLY A 45 0.57 8.82 -8.05
N LEU A 46 0.85 7.91 -7.13
CA LEU A 46 1.49 6.61 -7.39
C LEU A 46 0.51 5.45 -7.30
N THR A 47 0.78 4.37 -8.03
CA THR A 47 0.11 3.07 -7.79
C THR A 47 0.69 2.36 -6.56
N PRO A 48 -0.04 1.40 -5.96
CA PRO A 48 0.48 0.57 -4.87
C PRO A 48 1.76 -0.19 -5.27
N LEU A 49 1.85 -0.60 -6.53
CA LEU A 49 3.01 -1.33 -7.07
C LEU A 49 4.22 -0.41 -7.24
N GLU A 50 4.06 0.77 -7.81
CA GLU A 50 5.14 1.77 -7.93
C GLU A 50 5.62 2.22 -6.55
N TYR A 51 4.69 2.43 -5.61
CA TYR A 51 5.02 2.75 -4.23
C TYR A 51 5.83 1.63 -3.57
N ARG A 52 5.43 0.36 -3.73
CA ARG A 52 6.18 -0.81 -3.24
C ARG A 52 7.55 -0.95 -3.90
N HIS A 53 7.67 -0.65 -5.19
CA HIS A 53 8.97 -0.72 -5.87
C HIS A 53 9.94 0.35 -5.34
N ARG A 54 9.43 1.52 -4.94
CA ARG A 54 10.26 2.63 -4.45
C ARG A 54 10.53 2.57 -2.93
N PHE A 55 9.58 2.06 -2.15
CA PHE A 55 9.58 2.10 -0.68
C PHE A 55 9.25 0.76 0.00
N GLY A 56 8.91 -0.27 -0.76
CA GLY A 56 8.77 -1.62 -0.20
C GLY A 56 10.10 -2.10 0.35
N PRO A 57 10.11 -3.18 1.15
CA PRO A 57 11.36 -3.74 1.61
C PRO A 57 12.13 -4.12 0.35
N GLY A 58 13.28 -3.46 0.17
CA GLY A 58 14.25 -3.89 -0.82
C GLY A 58 14.38 -5.38 -0.63
N ILE A 59 14.20 -6.15 -1.71
CA ILE A 59 14.46 -7.58 -1.64
C ILE A 59 15.94 -7.65 -1.28
N ASP A 60 16.22 -7.79 0.00
CA ASP A 60 17.51 -8.18 0.51
C ASP A 60 17.61 -9.65 0.08
N LEU A 61 18.04 -9.83 -1.17
CA LEU A 61 18.57 -11.08 -1.65
C LEU A 61 19.85 -11.31 -0.85
N THR A 62 19.73 -11.69 0.42
CA THR A 62 20.85 -12.28 1.14
C THR A 62 21.24 -13.55 0.38
N PRO A 63 22.52 -13.66 -0.05
CA PRO A 63 23.01 -14.69 -0.95
C PRO A 63 22.96 -16.10 -0.37
#